data_AF-A0A367M0G7-F1
#
_entry.id   AF-A0A367M0G7-F1
#
_cell.length_a   1.000
_cell.length_b   1.000
_cell.length_c   1.000
_cell.angle_alpha   90.00
_cell.angle_beta   90.00
_cell.angle_gamma   90.00
#
_symmetry.space_group_name_H-M   'P 1'
#
loop_
_entity.id
_entity.type
_entity.pdbx_description
1 polymer ?
#
loop_
_entity_poly.entity_id
_entity_poly.type
_entity_poly.pdbx_seq_one_letter_code
_entity_poly.pdbx_strand_id
1 'polypeptide(L)' 'MSTEPNSPFVDDPLSAVDARILGSLVEKQATTPETYPLTLNALVLACNQKTSRDPVMNLTPGQVGQSLRQLEGRGRV' A
#
# COMPACT_ATOMS: atom_id res chain seq x y z
N MET A 1 12.05 -33.40 6.41
CA MET A 1 11.67 -32.04 6.87
C MET A 1 11.76 -31.15 5.65
N SER A 2 10.60 -30.81 5.08
CA SER A 2 10.50 -30.07 3.83
C SER A 2 11.04 -28.65 4.04
N THR A 3 12.10 -28.32 3.33
CA THR A 3 12.58 -26.95 3.16
C THR A 3 11.55 -26.23 2.29
N GLU A 4 10.62 -25.50 2.90
CA GLU A 4 9.85 -24.51 2.15
C GLU A 4 10.82 -23.47 1.59
N PRO A 5 10.67 -23.05 0.32
CA PRO A 5 11.53 -22.02 -0.24
C PRO A 5 11.36 -20.75 0.61
N ASN A 6 12.48 -20.24 1.14
CA ASN A 6 12.55 -18.97 1.85
C ASN A 6 11.95 -17.87 0.96
N SER A 7 10.70 -17.50 1.22
CA SER A 7 10.05 -16.46 0.45
C SER A 7 10.74 -15.13 0.82
N PRO A 8 11.22 -14.33 -0.14
CA PRO A 8 11.97 -13.10 0.14
C PRO A 8 11.16 -12.03 0.90
N PHE A 9 9.91 -12.33 1.24
CA PHE A 9 8.97 -11.48 1.95
C PHE A 9 8.78 -11.87 3.43
N VAL A 10 9.35 -12.98 3.91
CA VAL A 10 9.16 -13.45 5.30
C VAL A 10 9.99 -12.62 6.29
N ASP A 11 11.19 -12.21 5.88
CA ASP A 11 12.15 -11.50 6.76
C ASP A 11 11.78 -10.03 7.03
N ASP A 12 10.82 -9.46 6.29
CA ASP A 12 10.43 -8.05 6.41
C ASP A 12 8.93 -7.82 6.10
N PRO A 13 8.04 -8.26 7.01
CA PRO A 13 6.60 -8.24 6.78
C PRO A 13 6.08 -6.81 6.57
N LEU A 14 5.15 -6.65 5.63
CA LEU A 14 4.43 -5.40 5.45
C LEU A 14 3.36 -5.25 6.53
N SER A 15 3.21 -4.05 7.09
CA SER A 15 2.03 -3.78 7.92
C SER A 15 0.76 -3.78 7.06
N ALA A 16 -0.41 -3.93 7.70
CA ALA A 16 -1.68 -3.86 6.99
C ALA A 16 -1.88 -2.53 6.24
N VAL A 17 -1.33 -1.44 6.79
CA VAL A 17 -1.37 -0.11 6.17
C VAL A 17 -0.43 -0.05 4.96
N ASP A 18 0.78 -0.59 5.07
CA ASP A 18 1.74 -0.64 3.97
C ASP A 18 1.19 -1.43 2.78
N ALA A 19 0.66 -2.62 3.05
CA ALA A 19 0.05 -3.46 2.03
C ALA A 19 -1.14 -2.76 1.36
N ARG A 20 -1.95 -2.01 2.13
CA ARG A 20 -3.05 -1.21 1.60
C ARG A 20 -2.56 -0.09 0.68
N ILE A 21 -1.50 0.60 1.05
CA ILE A 21 -0.91 1.70 0.26
C ILE A 21 -0.37 1.17 -1.06
N LEU A 22 0.47 0.13 -1.00
CA LEU A 22 1.05 -0.49 -2.19
C LEU A 22 -0.03 -1.04 -3.13
N GLY A 23 -1.02 -1.74 -2.58
CA GLY A 23 -2.17 -2.24 -3.34
C GLY A 23 -2.96 -1.11 -4.02
N SER A 24 -3.16 0.00 -3.31
CA SER A 24 -3.86 1.18 -3.87
C SER A 24 -3.06 1.85 -4.98
N LEU A 25 -1.72 1.95 -4.84
CA LEU A 25 -0.85 2.50 -5.88
C LEU A 25 -0.86 1.63 -7.14
N VAL A 26 -0.69 0.32 -6.98
CA VAL A 26 -0.70 -0.66 -8.09
C VAL A 26 -2.05 -0.63 -8.82
N GLU A 27 -3.17 -0.68 -8.07
CA GLU A 27 -4.51 -0.62 -8.64
C GLU A 27 -4.71 0.67 -9.46
N LYS A 28 -4.37 1.84 -8.91
CA LYS A 28 -4.61 3.12 -9.58
C LYS A 28 -3.66 3.37 -10.74
N GLN A 29 -2.43 2.86 -10.70
CA GLN A 29 -1.55 2.90 -11.86
C GLN A 29 -2.12 2.09 -13.02
N ALA A 30 -2.73 0.92 -12.75
CA ALA A 30 -3.28 0.05 -13.77
C ALA A 30 -4.66 0.52 -14.29
N THR A 31 -5.51 1.03 -13.41
CA THR A 31 -6.92 1.33 -13.73
C THR A 31 -7.20 2.80 -14.04
N THR A 32 -6.37 3.72 -13.54
CA THR A 32 -6.53 5.17 -13.69
C THR A 32 -5.17 5.87 -13.92
N PRO A 33 -4.42 5.48 -14.96
CA PRO A 33 -3.05 5.95 -15.20
C PRO A 33 -2.95 7.47 -15.40
N GLU A 34 -4.00 8.14 -15.86
CA GLU A 34 -4.07 9.58 -16.07
C GLU A 34 -4.00 10.40 -14.77
N THR A 35 -4.31 9.77 -13.63
CA THR A 35 -4.23 10.39 -12.30
C THR A 35 -2.94 10.05 -11.57
N TYR A 36 -2.06 9.25 -12.18
CA TYR A 36 -0.79 8.84 -11.59
C TYR A 36 0.34 9.80 -12.00
N PRO A 37 1.25 10.19 -11.09
CA PRO A 37 1.35 9.79 -9.68
C PRO A 37 0.27 10.42 -8.77
N LEU A 38 -0.21 9.62 -7.81
CA LEU A 38 -1.23 10.08 -6.86
C LEU A 38 -0.66 11.11 -5.88
N THR A 39 -1.46 12.12 -5.56
CA THR A 39 -1.21 12.98 -4.38
C THR A 39 -1.52 12.22 -3.08
N LEU A 40 -1.00 12.69 -1.94
CA LEU A 40 -1.28 12.09 -0.63
C LEU A 40 -2.79 11.97 -0.35
N ASN A 41 -3.57 13.02 -0.66
CA ASN A 41 -5.02 13.02 -0.45
C ASN A 41 -5.72 11.99 -1.35
N ALA A 42 -5.32 11.89 -2.62
CA ALA A 42 -5.87 10.89 -3.54
C ALA A 42 -5.55 9.46 -3.07
N LEU A 43 -4.35 9.23 -2.54
CA LEU A 43 -3.99 7.94 -1.97
C LEU A 43 -4.79 7.60 -0.70
N VAL A 44 -5.03 8.57 0.18
CA VAL A 44 -5.89 8.38 1.37
C VAL A 44 -7.30 7.97 0.95
N LEU A 45 -7.87 8.65 -0.05
CA LEU A 45 -9.18 8.30 -0.60
C LEU A 45 -9.19 6.89 -1.20
N ALA A 46 -8.14 6.50 -1.93
CA ALA A 46 -7.99 5.16 -2.47
C ALA A 46 -7.85 4.09 -1.38
N CYS A 47 -7.11 4.35 -0.31
CA CYS A 47 -6.95 3.41 0.81
C CYS A 47 -8.27 3.15 1.56
N ASN A 48 -9.12 4.19 1.64
CA ASN A 48 -10.39 4.19 2.37
C ASN A 48 -11.62 3.93 1.45
N GLN A 49 -11.39 3.50 0.21
CA GLN A 49 -12.48 3.19 -0.73
C GLN A 49 -13.40 2.11 -0.14
N LYS A 50 -14.72 2.28 -0.27
CA LYS A 50 -15.72 1.33 0.24
C LYS A 50 -15.85 0.06 -0.61
N THR A 51 -15.36 0.10 -1.85
CA THR A 51 -15.37 -1.00 -2.79
C THR A 51 -13.94 -1.44 -3.09
N SER A 52 -13.77 -2.71 -3.47
CA SER A 52 -12.45 -3.31 -3.75
C SER A 52 -11.46 -3.22 -2.59
N ARG A 53 -11.95 -3.16 -1.35
CA ARG A 53 -11.16 -3.14 -0.12
C ARG A 53 -11.73 -4.12 0.89
N ASP A 54 -10.89 -5.00 1.39
CA ASP A 54 -11.21 -5.90 2.49
C ASP A 54 -10.01 -6.00 3.45
N PRO A 55 -10.13 -5.57 4.72
CA PRO A 55 -11.25 -4.84 5.30
C PRO A 55 -11.32 -3.39 4.78
N VAL A 56 -12.50 -2.77 4.83
CA VAL A 56 -12.60 -1.31 4.66
C VAL A 56 -11.85 -0.62 5.80
N MET A 57 -10.98 0.33 5.45
CA MET A 57 -10.18 1.09 6.41
C MET A 57 -10.62 2.55 6.47
N ASN A 58 -10.24 3.24 7.54
CA ASN A 58 -10.41 4.68 7.69
C ASN A 58 -9.09 5.31 8.16
N LEU A 59 -8.11 5.34 7.26
CA LEU A 59 -6.78 5.86 7.52
C LEU A 59 -6.76 7.38 7.43
N THR A 60 -6.03 8.01 8.34
CA THR A 60 -5.78 9.45 8.31
C THR A 60 -4.62 9.80 7.36
N PRO A 61 -4.53 11.05 6.86
CA PRO A 61 -3.39 11.50 6.06
C PRO A 61 -2.04 11.32 6.77
N GLY A 62 -2.00 11.48 8.10
CA GLY A 62 -0.79 11.28 8.89
C GLY A 62 -0.32 9.81 8.90
N GLN A 63 -1.24 8.86 9.04
CA GLN A 63 -0.92 7.42 9.00
C GLN A 63 -0.42 7.01 7.61
N VAL A 64 -1.09 7.48 6.55
CA VAL A 64 -0.68 7.18 5.16
C VAL A 64 0.67 7.80 4.84
N GLY A 65 0.88 9.07 5.19
CA GLY A 65 2.16 9.76 4.94
C GLY A 65 3.33 9.17 5.73
N GLN A 66 3.10 8.73 6.97
CA GLN A 66 4.14 8.06 7.75
C GLN A 66 4.54 6.71 7.13
N SER A 67 3.55 5.92 6.72
CA SER A 67 3.79 4.61 6.10
C SER A 67 4.45 4.74 4.72
N LEU A 68 4.05 5.73 3.93
CA LEU A 68 4.73 6.07 2.66
C LEU A 68 6.22 6.36 2.87
N ARG A 69 6.58 7.16 3.88
CA ARG A 69 8.01 7.45 4.18
C ARG A 69 8.77 6.19 4.61
N GLN A 70 8.14 5.29 5.36
CA GLN A 70 8.74 4.01 5.73
C GLN A 70 8.96 3.11 4.51
N LEU A 71 8.01 3.08 3.58
CA LEU A 71 8.12 2.34 2.33
C LEU A 71 9.19 2.92 1.39
N GLU A 72 9.31 4.25 1.31
CA GLU A 72 10.35 4.95 0.54
C GLU A 72 11.74 4.62 1.09
N GLY A 73 11.92 4.64 2.43
CA GLY A 73 13.16 4.22 3.07
C GLY A 73 13.54 2.75 2.82
N ARG A 74 12.57 1.91 2.43
CA ARG A 74 12.75 0.50 2.02
C ARG A 74 12.89 0.34 0.49
N GLY A 75 12.80 1.43 -0.29
CA GLY A 75 12.87 1.42 -1.75
C GLY A 75 11.67 0.76 -2.43
N ARG A 76 10.48 0.80 -1.82
CA ARG A 76 9.26 0.12 -2.31
C ARG A 76 8.19 1.04 -2.90
N VAL A 77 8.41 2.35 -2.89
CA VAL A 77 7.59 3.39 -3.54
C VAL A 77 8.48 4.48 -4.11
#